data_AF-A0A380G6U7-F1
#
_entry.id   AF-A0A380G6U7-F1
#
_cell.length_a   1.000
_cell.length_b   1.000
_cell.length_c   1.000
_cell.angle_alpha   90.00
_cell.angle_beta   90.00
_cell.angle_gamma   90.00
#
_symmetry.space_group_name_H-M   'P 1'
#
loop_
_entity.id
_entity.type
_entity.pdbx_description
1 polymer ?
#
loop_
_entity_poly.entity_id
_entity_poly.type
_entity_poly.pdbx_seq_one_letter_code
_entity_poly.pdbx_strand_id
1 'polypeptide(L)' 'MYKNYNLFQLTLPIEIEMSFPENDVAFVINKLVESIPQEAFNSYYSQIGPSSSPQKMMLKIILYSYANSVFSG' A
#
# COMPACT_ATOMS: atom_id res chain seq x y z
N MET A 1 1.26 -20.23 -1.18
CA MET A 1 -0.18 -19.90 -1.34
C MET A 1 -0.30 -18.39 -1.45
N TYR A 2 -0.89 -17.88 -2.55
CA TYR A 2 -1.08 -16.44 -2.78
C TYR A 2 -2.10 -15.89 -1.77
N LYS A 3 -1.75 -14.79 -1.08
CA LYS A 3 -2.68 -14.06 -0.21
C LYS A 3 -3.11 -12.78 -0.92
N ASN A 4 -4.42 -12.65 -1.15
CA ASN A 4 -5.01 -11.43 -1.67
C ASN A 4 -5.24 -10.48 -0.48
N TYR A 5 -4.38 -9.48 -0.33
CA TYR A 5 -4.54 -8.47 0.73
C TYR A 5 -5.36 -7.31 0.18
N ASN A 6 -6.53 -7.08 0.78
CA ASN A 6 -7.38 -5.94 0.49
C ASN A 6 -7.14 -4.84 1.54
N LEU A 7 -7.25 -3.57 1.14
CA LEU A 7 -7.27 -2.41 2.05
C LEU A 7 -8.30 -2.54 3.17
N PHE A 8 -9.44 -3.21 2.91
CA PHE A 8 -10.53 -3.38 3.88
C PHE A 8 -10.36 -4.60 4.81
N GLN A 9 -9.24 -5.32 4.74
CA GLN A 9 -9.02 -6.52 5.55
C GLN A 9 -8.33 -6.17 6.88
N LEU A 10 -9.07 -5.50 7.77
CA LEU A 10 -8.67 -5.30 9.17
C LEU A 10 -9.35 -6.37 10.02
N THR A 11 -8.61 -7.39 10.47
CA THR A 11 -9.13 -8.42 11.41
C THR A 11 -9.23 -7.92 12.85
N LEU A 12 -9.01 -6.63 13.08
CA LEU A 12 -9.15 -5.96 14.36
C LEU A 12 -10.19 -4.85 14.19
N PRO A 13 -11.40 -4.98 14.75
CA PRO A 13 -12.36 -3.89 14.80
C PRO A 13 -11.89 -2.89 15.88
N ILE A 14 -10.84 -2.14 15.55
CA ILE A 14 -10.54 -0.90 16.23
C ILE A 14 -11.08 0.16 15.29
N GLU A 15 -12.21 0.75 15.64
CA GLU A 15 -12.72 1.96 14.99
C GLU A 15 -11.75 3.10 15.33
N ILE A 16 -10.60 3.11 14.67
CA ILE A 16 -9.85 4.34 14.53
C ILE A 16 -10.66 5.10 13.50
N GLU A 17 -11.46 6.08 13.93
CA GLU A 17 -12.04 7.11 13.07
C GLU A 17 -10.91 7.97 12.47
N MET A 18 -10.01 7.34 11.72
CA MET A 18 -9.04 8.00 10.87
C MET A 18 -9.72 8.16 9.52
N SER A 19 -10.64 9.12 9.45
CA SER A 19 -11.08 9.62 8.17
C SER A 19 -9.99 10.55 7.64
N PHE A 20 -9.36 10.17 6.54
CA PHE A 20 -8.48 11.07 5.83
C PHE A 20 -9.35 12.18 5.20
N PRO A 21 -8.92 13.45 5.25
CA PRO A 21 -9.62 14.51 4.52
C PRO A 21 -9.65 14.17 3.02
N GLU A 22 -10.69 14.57 2.29
CA GLU A 22 -10.84 14.21 0.86
C GLU A 22 -9.66 14.67 -0.02
N ASN A 23 -8.94 15.70 0.43
CA ASN A 23 -7.73 16.23 -0.23
C ASN A 23 -6.42 15.66 0.34
N ASP A 24 -6.47 14.51 1.02
CA ASP A 24 -5.28 13.89 1.60
C ASP A 24 -4.34 13.29 0.53
N VAL A 25 -3.04 13.42 0.78
CA VAL A 25 -1.98 12.89 -0.08
C VAL A 25 -2.07 11.37 -0.21
N ALA A 26 -2.55 10.66 0.80
CA ALA A 26 -2.79 9.22 0.78
C ALA A 26 -3.74 8.80 -0.36
N PHE A 27 -4.79 9.59 -0.64
CA PHE A 27 -5.71 9.30 -1.76
C PHE A 27 -5.03 9.49 -3.11
N VAL A 28 -4.22 10.54 -3.25
CA VAL A 28 -3.45 10.80 -4.47
C VAL A 28 -2.46 9.68 -4.74
N ILE A 29 -1.70 9.28 -3.72
CA ILE A 29 -0.74 8.17 -3.81
C ILE A 29 -1.45 6.84 -4.11
N ASN A 30 -2.58 6.58 -3.46
CA ASN A 30 -3.36 5.37 -3.71
C ASN A 30 -3.83 5.30 -5.17
N LYS A 31 -4.42 6.38 -5.70
CA LYS A 31 -4.84 6.45 -7.11
C LYS A 31 -3.67 6.28 -8.07
N LEU A 32 -2.54 6.93 -7.78
CA LEU A 32 -1.32 6.82 -8.59
C LEU A 32 -0.82 5.37 -8.63
N VAL A 33 -0.64 4.72 -7.47
CA VAL A 33 -0.11 3.36 -7.41
C VAL A 33 -1.09 2.33 -8.00
N GLU A 34 -2.40 2.53 -7.84
CA GLU A 34 -3.39 1.64 -8.46
C GLU A 34 -3.46 1.76 -9.98
N SER A 35 -3.16 2.94 -10.53
CA SER A 35 -3.11 3.14 -11.99
C SER A 35 -1.97 2.39 -12.68
N ILE A 36 -0.96 1.93 -11.93
CA ILE A 36 0.19 1.21 -12.48
C ILE A 36 -0.24 -0.24 -12.81
N PRO A 37 0.01 -0.70 -14.05
CA PRO A 37 -0.31 -2.07 -14.47
C PRO A 37 0.42 -3.09 -13.58
N GLN A 38 -0.24 -4.21 -13.27
CA GLN A 38 0.32 -5.23 -12.38
C GLN A 38 1.59 -5.86 -12.96
N GLU A 39 1.71 -5.86 -14.29
CA GLU A 39 2.85 -6.34 -15.07
C GLU A 39 4.16 -5.64 -14.71
N ALA A 40 4.10 -4.36 -14.34
CA ALA A 40 5.27 -3.60 -13.89
C ALA A 40 5.82 -4.14 -12.55
N PHE A 41 5.00 -4.86 -11.79
CA PHE A 41 5.39 -5.46 -10.52
C PHE A 41 5.85 -6.91 -10.64
N ASN A 42 5.69 -7.55 -11.81
CA ASN A 42 5.97 -8.97 -12.03
C ASN A 42 7.41 -9.37 -11.68
N SER A 43 8.39 -8.51 -11.93
CA SER A 43 9.81 -8.73 -11.58
C SER A 43 10.07 -8.76 -10.07
N TYR A 44 9.17 -8.16 -9.28
CA TYR A 44 9.29 -8.07 -7.82
C TYR A 44 8.42 -9.11 -7.09
N TYR A 45 7.69 -9.95 -7.82
CA TYR A 45 7.02 -11.12 -7.25
C TYR A 45 8.04 -12.23 -7.03
N SER A 46 8.33 -12.55 -5.76
CA SER A 46 9.04 -13.78 -5.45
C SER A 46 8.12 -14.97 -5.72
N GLN A 47 8.59 -15.94 -6.51
CA GLN A 47 7.90 -17.22 -6.72
C GLN A 47 8.03 -18.15 -5.50
N ILE A 48 8.96 -17.84 -4.58
CA ILE A 48 9.30 -18.68 -3.42
C ILE A 48 8.91 -17.94 -2.13
N GLY A 49 8.11 -18.59 -1.30
CA GLY A 49 7.64 -18.07 -0.01
C GLY A 49 6.30 -17.33 -0.09
N PRO A 50 5.69 -16.97 1.05
CA PRO A 50 4.50 -16.13 1.06
C PRO A 50 4.87 -14.77 0.45
N SER A 51 4.08 -14.29 -0.52
CA SER A 51 4.21 -12.94 -1.07
C SER A 51 4.04 -11.94 0.07
N SER A 52 5.16 -11.39 0.57
CA SER A 52 5.17 -10.45 1.68
C SER A 52 4.57 -9.14 1.18
N SER A 53 3.28 -8.95 1.48
CA SER A 53 2.45 -7.78 1.14
C SER A 53 2.25 -7.57 -0.37
N PRO A 54 1.10 -7.02 -0.82
CA PRO A 54 1.00 -6.54 -2.20
C PRO A 54 2.11 -5.51 -2.39
N GLN A 55 2.96 -5.69 -3.39
CA GLN A 55 4.08 -4.80 -3.70
C GLN A 55 3.60 -3.34 -3.84
N LYS A 56 2.37 -3.16 -4.33
CA LYS A 56 1.64 -1.89 -4.35
C LYS A 56 1.48 -1.25 -2.97
N MET A 57 1.17 -2.02 -1.94
CA MET A 57 1.00 -1.51 -0.57
C MET A 57 2.31 -0.96 -0.01
N MET A 58 3.43 -1.67 -0.24
CA MET A 58 4.75 -1.22 0.21
C MET A 58 5.17 0.06 -0.52
N LEU A 59 4.90 0.15 -1.83
CA LEU A 59 5.13 1.38 -2.61
C LEU A 59 4.30 2.56 -2.08
N LYS A 60 3.03 2.36 -1.72
CA LYS A 60 2.18 3.40 -1.12
C LYS A 60 2.77 3.93 0.18
N ILE A 61 3.29 3.05 1.05
CA ILE A 61 3.90 3.43 2.33
C ILE A 61 5.16 4.27 2.11
N ILE A 62 6.06 3.84 1.21
CA ILE A 62 7.32 4.56 0.92
C ILE A 62 7.05 5.95 0.31
N LEU A 63 6.11 6.02 -0.64
CA LEU A 63 5.73 7.30 -1.25
C LEU A 63 5.09 8.25 -0.23
N TYR A 64 4.26 7.71 0.67
CA TYR A 64 3.61 8.50 1.69
C TYR A 64 4.61 9.04 2.72
N SER A 65 5.56 8.22 3.19
CA SER A 65 6.61 8.68 4.09
C SER A 65 7.50 9.75 3.45
N TYR A 66 7.82 9.57 2.16
CA TYR A 66 8.59 10.55 1.39
C TYR A 66 7.84 11.88 1.25
N ALA A 67 6.55 11.84 0.88
CA ALA A 67 5.72 13.04 0.76
C ALA A 67 5.58 13.80 2.10
N ASN A 68 5.55 13.07 3.22
CA ASN A 68 5.49 13.66 4.56
C ASN A 68 6.87 13.99 5.16
N SER A 69 7.96 13.81 4.41
CA SER A 69 9.33 14.02 4.91
C SER A 69 9.64 13.27 6.23
N VAL A 70 8.97 12.14 6.45
CA VAL A 70 9.21 11.27 7.60
C VAL A 70 10.29 10.28 7.20
N PHE A 71 11.51 10.55 7.64
CA PHE A 71 12.67 9.70 7.39
C PHE A 71 12.99 8.91 8.66
N SER A 72 13.11 7.58 8.55
CA SER A 72 13.77 6.78 9.58
C SER A 72 15.28 6.95 9.43
N GLY A 73 15.84 7.93 10.14
CA GLY A 73 17.29 8.03 10.36
C GLY A 73 17.78 6.97 11.33
#